data_AF-A0A453I239-F1
#
_entry.id   AF-A0A453I239-F1
#
_cell.length_a   1.000
_cell.length_b   1.000
_cell.length_c   1.000
_cell.angle_alpha   90.00
_cell.angle_beta   90.00
_cell.angle_gamma   90.00
#
_symmetry.space_group_name_H-M   'P 1'
#
loop_
_entity.id
_entity.type
_entity.pdbx_description
1 polymer ?
#
loop_
_entity_poly.entity_id
_entity_poly.type
_entity_poly.pdbx_seq_one_letter_code
_entity_poly.pdbx_strand_id
1 'polypeptide(L)'
;MSSTKQILDPAFQGAGQKPGTEIWRIEDFKPVPLPKSDYGKFYCGDSYIVLQTTCNRGGAYLSDIHFWIGKDSSQDEAGTSAIKTVELDSMLGGRAVQHREPQGYESDKFLSYFKPCIIPMEGGFASGFRKPEEDKFETRLYICKGKRAIRVKEVPFARSSLNHDDVFILDTEKKIYQFNGANSNIQERAKALEVIQHLKDKYHEGVCDVAIVGEMANILTKYL
;
A
#
# COMPACT_ATOMS: atom_id res chain seq x y z
N MET A 1 40.61 -2.34 17.96
CA MET A 1 39.53 -2.25 16.97
C MET A 1 38.47 -1.34 17.54
N SER A 2 38.29 -0.15 16.96
CA SER A 2 37.33 0.84 17.44
C SER A 2 35.93 0.33 17.12
N SER A 3 35.17 -0.05 18.15
CA SER A 3 33.74 -0.32 18.00
C SER A 3 33.07 1.00 17.66
N THR A 4 32.82 1.24 16.38
CA THR A 4 31.97 2.34 15.92
C THR A 4 30.67 2.21 16.68
N LYS A 5 30.40 3.11 17.63
CA LYS A 5 29.05 3.29 18.18
C LYS A 5 28.19 3.59 16.97
N GLN A 6 27.47 2.59 16.46
CA GLN A 6 26.45 2.83 15.46
C GLN A 6 25.54 3.90 16.05
N ILE A 7 25.39 5.01 15.34
CA ILE A 7 24.48 6.07 15.73
C ILE A 7 23.10 5.47 15.58
N LEU A 8 22.54 5.01 16.69
CA LEU A 8 21.23 4.39 16.76
C LEU A 8 20.20 5.50 16.55
N ASP A 9 19.39 5.37 15.50
CA ASP A 9 18.27 6.28 15.32
C ASP A 9 17.25 6.08 16.44
N PRO A 10 16.90 7.12 17.22
CA PRO A 10 15.95 7.01 18.32
C PRO A 10 14.59 6.43 17.89
N ALA A 11 14.19 6.62 16.63
CA ALA A 11 12.92 6.12 16.11
C ALA A 11 12.80 4.59 16.12
N PHE A 12 13.92 3.86 16.13
CA PHE A 12 13.96 2.40 16.15
C PHE A 12 14.10 1.83 17.56
N GLN A 13 14.13 2.67 18.59
CA GLN A 13 14.22 2.21 19.96
C GLN A 13 13.01 1.33 20.32
N GLY A 14 13.27 0.06 20.64
CA GLY A 14 12.23 -0.90 21.00
C GLY A 14 11.61 -1.65 19.82
N ALA A 15 12.02 -1.36 18.58
CA ALA A 15 11.55 -2.08 17.40
C ALA A 15 11.84 -3.58 17.49
N GLY A 16 10.92 -4.41 17.02
CA GLY A 16 11.09 -5.87 16.92
C GLY A 16 11.08 -6.62 18.26
N GLN A 17 10.71 -5.98 19.37
CA GLN A 17 10.63 -6.65 20.68
C GLN A 17 9.36 -7.50 20.87
N LYS A 18 8.35 -7.30 20.02
CA LYS A 18 7.08 -8.04 20.07
C LYS A 18 6.61 -8.40 18.65
N PRO A 19 5.86 -9.51 18.49
CA PRO A 19 5.23 -9.84 17.23
C PRO A 19 4.28 -8.72 16.77
N GLY A 20 4.34 -8.40 15.48
CA GLY A 20 3.53 -7.36 14.88
C GLY A 20 4.22 -6.65 13.74
N THR A 21 3.50 -5.71 13.15
CA THR A 21 4.00 -4.79 12.12
C THR A 21 4.31 -3.46 12.77
N GLU A 22 5.44 -2.87 12.41
CA GLU A 22 5.85 -1.51 12.78
C GLU A 22 6.24 -0.77 11.50
N ILE A 23 5.77 0.47 11.34
CA ILE A 23 5.96 1.23 10.09
C ILE A 23 6.50 2.60 10.41
N TRP A 24 7.53 3.01 9.68
CA TRP A 24 8.09 4.34 9.66
C TRP A 24 8.00 4.92 8.27
N ARG A 25 7.73 6.21 8.18
CA ARG A 25 7.90 6.99 6.96
C ARG A 25 9.21 7.75 7.02
N ILE A 26 9.88 7.94 5.88
CA ILE A 26 11.03 8.83 5.79
C ILE A 26 10.55 10.27 5.64
N GLU A 27 10.99 11.14 6.55
CA GLU A 27 10.70 12.58 6.57
C GLU A 27 12.03 13.30 6.87
N ASP A 28 12.47 14.22 6.00
CA ASP A 28 13.73 14.97 6.16
C ASP A 28 14.92 14.08 6.60
N PHE A 29 15.18 13.01 5.84
CA PHE A 29 16.25 12.04 6.10
C PHE A 29 16.12 11.21 7.39
N LYS A 30 14.94 11.22 8.05
CA LYS A 30 14.71 10.52 9.31
C LYS A 30 13.52 9.58 9.24
N PRO A 31 13.60 8.39 9.86
CA PRO A 31 12.43 7.54 10.06
C PRO A 31 11.51 8.13 11.13
N VAL A 32 10.23 8.32 10.79
CA VAL A 32 9.17 8.81 11.69
C VAL A 32 8.12 7.72 11.83
N PRO A 33 7.83 7.22 13.05
CA PRO A 33 6.88 6.13 13.25
C PRO A 33 5.45 6.56 12.90
N LEU A 34 4.74 5.73 12.14
CA LEU A 34 3.34 5.97 11.82
C LEU A 34 2.41 5.52 12.96
N PRO A 35 1.31 6.25 13.22
CA PRO A 35 0.24 5.73 14.06
C PRO A 35 -0.43 4.53 13.38
N LYS A 36 -0.94 3.59 14.19
CA LYS A 36 -1.60 2.38 13.66
C LYS A 36 -2.81 2.66 12.76
N SER A 37 -3.48 3.80 12.95
CA SER A 37 -4.58 4.28 12.10
C SER A 37 -4.16 4.57 10.65
N ASP A 38 -2.86 4.74 10.41
CA ASP A 38 -2.30 5.06 9.11
C ASP A 38 -1.56 3.86 8.47
N TYR A 39 -1.62 2.68 9.09
CA TYR A 39 -1.03 1.49 8.50
C TYR A 39 -1.78 1.12 7.21
N GLY A 40 -1.02 0.95 6.12
CA GLY A 40 -1.59 0.76 4.78
C GLY A 40 -1.79 2.05 3.98
N LYS A 41 -1.62 3.23 4.59
CA LYS A 41 -1.67 4.53 3.91
C LYS A 41 -0.27 4.89 3.40
N PHE A 42 0.05 4.42 2.20
CA PHE A 42 1.29 4.75 1.51
C PHE A 42 1.06 5.90 0.53
N TYR A 43 1.98 6.86 0.49
CA TYR A 43 1.96 7.97 -0.46
C TYR A 43 2.97 7.72 -1.58
N CYS A 44 2.57 7.97 -2.83
CA CYS A 44 3.38 7.78 -4.02
C CYS A 44 4.69 8.57 -4.00
N GLY A 45 4.71 9.73 -3.32
CA GLY A 45 5.86 10.61 -3.20
C GLY A 45 6.78 10.33 -2.01
N ASP A 46 6.52 9.28 -1.22
CA ASP A 46 7.26 9.01 0.02
C ASP A 46 7.96 7.63 -0.02
N SER A 47 8.93 7.44 0.86
CA SER A 47 9.55 6.14 1.16
C SER A 47 9.26 5.69 2.59
N TYR A 48 9.14 4.39 2.80
CA TYR A 48 8.74 3.80 4.09
C TYR A 48 9.60 2.62 4.47
N ILE A 49 9.70 2.36 5.76
CA ILE A 49 10.28 1.14 6.35
C ILE A 49 9.18 0.41 7.09
N VAL A 50 8.99 -0.87 6.79
CA VAL A 50 8.02 -1.75 7.42
C VAL A 50 8.79 -2.92 8.04
N LEU A 51 8.76 -3.01 9.36
CA LEU A 51 9.27 -4.17 10.08
C LEU A 51 8.12 -5.11 10.40
N GLN A 52 8.21 -6.34 9.92
CA GLN A 52 7.35 -7.43 10.34
C GLN A 52 8.11 -8.36 11.28
N THR A 53 7.65 -8.43 12.53
CA THR A 53 8.18 -9.37 13.52
C THR A 53 7.20 -10.51 13.73
N THR A 54 7.67 -11.75 13.58
CA THR A 54 6.88 -12.97 13.81
C THR A 54 7.56 -13.86 14.82
N CYS A 55 6.79 -14.62 15.60
CA CYS A 55 7.33 -15.61 16.51
C CYS A 55 7.25 -16.98 15.86
N ASN A 56 8.38 -17.67 15.75
CA ASN A 56 8.41 -19.04 15.25
C ASN A 56 7.90 -20.01 16.33
N ARG A 57 7.62 -21.26 15.95
CA ARG A 57 7.15 -22.31 16.88
C ARG A 57 8.14 -22.62 18.03
N GLY A 58 9.40 -22.24 17.88
CA GLY A 58 10.45 -22.37 18.89
C GLY A 58 10.64 -21.14 19.78
N GLY A 59 9.76 -20.14 19.68
CA GLY A 59 9.82 -18.93 20.50
C GLY A 59 10.83 -17.87 20.04
N ALA A 60 11.57 -18.12 18.95
CA ALA A 60 12.50 -17.14 18.40
C ALA A 60 11.77 -16.17 17.45
N TYR A 61 12.14 -14.90 17.53
CA TYR A 61 11.64 -13.88 16.62
C TYR A 61 12.35 -13.92 15.28
N LEU A 62 11.55 -13.87 14.22
CA LEU A 62 11.98 -13.64 12.85
C LEU A 62 11.55 -12.24 12.44
N SER A 63 12.48 -11.49 11.88
CA SER A 63 12.28 -10.12 11.45
C SER A 63 12.46 -10.00 9.94
N ASP A 64 11.47 -9.44 9.28
CA ASP A 64 11.55 -9.03 7.89
C ASP A 64 11.44 -7.51 7.84
N ILE A 65 12.44 -6.85 7.26
CA ILE A 65 12.43 -5.40 7.05
C ILE A 65 12.18 -5.16 5.57
N HIS A 66 11.11 -4.45 5.26
CA HIS A 66 10.77 -4.04 3.91
C HIS A 66 10.98 -2.54 3.81
N PHE A 67 11.69 -2.06 2.78
CA PHE A 67 11.69 -0.65 2.44
C PHE A 67 10.89 -0.44 1.16
N TRP A 68 9.75 0.23 1.31
CA TRP A 68 8.84 0.53 0.21
C TRP A 68 9.19 1.89 -0.38
N ILE A 69 9.26 1.96 -1.71
CA ILE A 69 9.66 3.16 -2.44
C ILE A 69 8.51 3.57 -3.34
N GLY A 70 7.94 4.74 -3.05
CA GLY A 70 6.91 5.35 -3.87
C GLY A 70 7.41 5.67 -5.28
N LYS A 71 6.52 5.59 -6.27
CA LYS A 71 6.84 5.82 -7.69
C LYS A 71 7.38 7.25 -7.93
N ASP A 72 6.97 8.21 -7.10
CA ASP A 72 7.33 9.63 -7.18
C ASP A 72 8.24 10.05 -6.00
N SER A 73 8.72 9.10 -5.18
CA SER A 73 9.61 9.41 -4.06
C SER A 73 10.96 9.90 -4.55
N SER A 74 11.54 10.84 -3.79
CA SER A 74 12.81 11.43 -4.16
C SER A 74 13.98 10.45 -3.98
N GLN A 75 15.08 10.69 -4.70
CA GLN A 75 16.26 9.82 -4.64
C GLN A 75 16.86 9.77 -3.23
N ASP A 76 16.84 10.89 -2.52
CA ASP A 76 17.34 11.02 -1.17
C ASP A 76 16.47 10.29 -0.14
N GLU A 77 15.14 10.32 -0.26
CA GLU A 77 14.24 9.52 0.59
C GLU A 77 14.42 8.01 0.33
N ALA A 78 14.47 7.61 -0.94
CA ALA A 78 14.72 6.22 -1.32
C ALA A 78 16.08 5.73 -0.81
N GLY A 79 17.13 6.55 -0.93
CA GLY A 79 18.46 6.26 -0.38
C GLY A 79 18.47 6.19 1.14
N THR A 80 17.76 7.10 1.80
CA THR A 80 17.63 7.12 3.26
C THR A 80 16.92 5.87 3.77
N SER A 81 15.81 5.47 3.16
CA SER A 81 15.09 4.25 3.57
C SER A 81 15.98 3.01 3.50
N ALA A 82 16.78 2.87 2.45
CA ALA A 82 17.73 1.77 2.31
C ALA A 82 18.82 1.79 3.41
N ILE A 83 19.43 2.95 3.68
CA ILE A 83 20.43 3.09 4.75
C ILE A 83 19.83 2.77 6.11
N LYS A 84 18.65 3.32 6.40
CA LYS A 84 17.95 3.13 7.67
C LYS A 84 17.48 1.70 7.89
N THR A 85 17.15 0.97 6.82
CA THR A 85 16.89 -0.48 6.89
C THR A 85 18.13 -1.26 7.36
N VAL A 86 19.34 -0.90 6.89
CA VAL A 86 20.59 -1.54 7.33
C VAL A 86 20.92 -1.20 8.79
N GLU A 87 20.66 0.04 9.21
CA GLU A 87 20.79 0.45 10.61
C GLU A 87 19.84 -0.36 11.51
N LEU A 88 18.57 -0.49 11.12
CA LEU A 88 17.57 -1.28 11.85
C LEU A 88 17.94 -2.77 11.92
N ASP A 89 18.42 -3.37 10.82
CA ASP A 89 18.88 -4.77 10.85
C ASP A 89 20.05 -4.95 11.82
N SER A 90 21.02 -4.02 11.81
CA SER A 90 22.13 -4.05 12.77
C SER A 90 21.64 -4.01 14.22
N MET A 91 20.60 -3.22 14.52
CA MET A 91 19.96 -3.16 15.85
C MET A 91 19.28 -4.48 16.25
N LEU A 92 18.73 -5.20 15.28
CA LEU A 92 18.10 -6.51 15.47
C LEU A 92 19.12 -7.67 15.49
N GLY A 93 20.42 -7.33 15.45
CA GLY A 93 21.54 -8.27 15.52
C GLY A 93 21.96 -8.84 14.18
N GLY A 94 21.63 -8.19 13.06
CA GLY A 94 22.06 -8.58 11.71
C GLY A 94 21.42 -9.88 11.21
N ARG A 95 20.20 -10.17 11.66
CA ARG A 95 19.47 -11.41 11.36
C ARG A 95 18.18 -11.16 10.58
N ALA A 96 17.81 -9.92 10.35
CA ALA A 96 16.59 -9.60 9.63
C ALA A 96 16.79 -9.82 8.13
N VAL A 97 15.74 -10.28 7.44
CA VAL A 97 15.76 -10.34 5.98
C VAL A 97 15.30 -9.00 5.45
N GLN A 98 16.11 -8.38 4.59
CA GLN A 98 15.82 -7.08 4.00
C GLN A 98 15.18 -7.25 2.62
N HIS A 99 14.08 -6.55 2.36
CA HIS A 99 13.32 -6.61 1.11
C HIS A 99 13.16 -5.22 0.52
N ARG A 100 13.44 -5.08 -0.78
CA ARG A 100 13.17 -3.86 -1.53
C ARG A 100 11.79 -3.97 -2.19
N GLU A 101 10.90 -3.03 -1.90
CA GLU A 101 9.50 -3.07 -2.34
C GLU A 101 9.14 -1.83 -3.18
N PRO A 102 9.49 -1.77 -4.48
CA PRO A 102 9.08 -0.66 -5.33
C PRO A 102 7.57 -0.66 -5.54
N GLN A 103 6.95 0.53 -5.55
CA GLN A 103 5.52 0.67 -5.81
C GLN A 103 5.10 -0.05 -7.09
N GLY A 104 4.09 -0.92 -7.00
CA GLY A 104 3.57 -1.71 -8.12
C GLY A 104 4.38 -2.97 -8.45
N TYR A 105 5.50 -3.21 -7.75
CA TYR A 105 6.34 -4.41 -7.87
C TYR A 105 6.60 -5.09 -6.52
N GLU A 106 5.79 -4.77 -5.51
CA GLU A 106 5.87 -5.35 -4.17
C GLU A 106 5.77 -6.89 -4.19
N SER A 107 6.44 -7.53 -3.25
CA SER A 107 6.41 -8.97 -3.02
C SER A 107 5.06 -9.43 -2.47
N ASP A 108 4.67 -10.68 -2.80
CA ASP A 108 3.48 -11.32 -2.23
C ASP A 108 3.52 -11.33 -0.69
N LYS A 109 4.73 -11.43 -0.11
CA LYS A 109 4.97 -11.40 1.33
C LYS A 109 4.61 -10.04 1.92
N PHE A 110 5.10 -8.94 1.34
CA PHE A 110 4.77 -7.59 1.79
C PHE A 110 3.27 -7.29 1.67
N LEU A 111 2.68 -7.62 0.52
CA LEU A 111 1.24 -7.41 0.28
C LEU A 111 0.36 -8.19 1.26
N SER A 112 0.84 -9.33 1.77
CA SER A 112 0.09 -10.15 2.74
C SER A 112 -0.16 -9.47 4.10
N TYR A 113 0.63 -8.43 4.43
CA TYR A 113 0.52 -7.71 5.70
C TYR A 113 -0.65 -6.73 5.71
N PHE A 114 -1.12 -6.30 4.54
CA PHE A 114 -2.13 -5.25 4.40
C PHE A 114 -3.39 -5.81 3.78
N LYS A 115 -4.49 -5.78 4.55
CA LYS A 115 -5.81 -6.22 4.08
C LYS A 115 -6.74 -5.01 3.91
N PRO A 116 -7.52 -4.93 2.80
CA PRO A 116 -7.58 -5.91 1.71
C PRO A 116 -6.44 -5.78 0.69
N CYS A 117 -5.80 -4.61 0.59
CA CYS A 117 -4.66 -4.33 -0.27
C CYS A 117 -4.02 -2.98 0.10
N ILE A 118 -2.91 -2.64 -0.55
CA ILE A 118 -2.37 -1.27 -0.56
C ILE A 118 -2.91 -0.54 -1.78
N ILE A 119 -3.48 0.64 -1.57
CA ILE A 119 -3.85 1.60 -2.62
C ILE A 119 -3.06 2.87 -2.33
N PRO A 120 -1.91 3.07 -3.02
CA PRO A 120 -1.09 4.25 -2.79
C PRO A 120 -1.85 5.52 -3.14
N MET A 121 -1.68 6.56 -2.32
CA MET A 121 -2.30 7.87 -2.48
C MET A 121 -1.33 8.83 -3.13
N GLU A 122 -1.83 9.79 -3.91
CA GLU A 122 -0.99 10.82 -4.50
C GLU A 122 -0.48 11.82 -3.45
N GLY A 123 0.65 12.47 -3.74
CA GLY A 123 1.33 13.39 -2.83
C GLY A 123 2.37 12.70 -1.94
N GLY A 124 2.74 13.38 -0.85
CA GLY A 124 3.80 12.96 0.07
C GLY A 124 4.23 14.08 1.03
N PHE A 125 5.19 13.78 1.91
CA PHE A 125 5.76 14.68 2.90
C PHE A 125 6.31 15.96 2.26
N ALA A 126 7.14 15.84 1.22
CA ALA A 126 7.74 16.99 0.53
C ALA A 126 6.70 17.92 -0.12
N SER A 127 5.54 17.38 -0.54
CA SER A 127 4.43 18.17 -1.08
C SER A 127 3.61 18.91 -0.01
N GLY A 128 3.98 18.75 1.26
CA GLY A 128 3.44 19.50 2.39
C GLY A 128 2.04 19.09 2.82
N PHE A 129 1.61 17.86 2.51
CA PHE A 129 0.25 17.35 2.70
C PHE A 129 -0.83 18.40 2.44
N ARG A 130 -1.36 18.43 1.21
CA ARG A 130 -2.63 19.14 0.98
C ARG A 130 -3.64 18.61 2.00
N LYS A 131 -4.01 19.48 2.97
CA LYS A 131 -5.21 19.25 3.77
C LYS A 131 -6.33 18.90 2.79
N PRO A 132 -7.21 17.93 3.09
CA PRO A 132 -8.43 17.82 2.32
C PRO A 132 -9.12 19.19 2.43
N GLU A 133 -9.12 19.95 1.34
CA GLU A 133 -10.14 20.98 1.16
C GLU A 133 -11.47 20.24 1.29
N GLU A 134 -12.44 20.79 2.05
CA GLU A 134 -13.72 20.18 2.39
C GLU A 134 -14.18 19.19 1.30
N ASP A 135 -14.22 17.90 1.68
CA ASP A 135 -14.22 16.74 0.77
C ASP A 135 -15.35 16.81 -0.25
N LYS A 136 -15.08 17.40 -1.41
CA LYS A 136 -15.84 17.07 -2.61
C LYS A 136 -15.48 15.63 -2.95
N PHE A 137 -16.49 14.76 -2.94
CA PHE A 137 -16.30 13.40 -3.39
C PHE A 137 -15.66 13.39 -4.79
N GLU A 138 -14.53 12.71 -4.91
CA GLU A 138 -13.82 12.55 -6.17
C GLU A 138 -14.12 11.18 -6.75
N THR A 139 -14.54 11.16 -8.02
CA THR A 139 -14.77 9.90 -8.73
C THR A 139 -13.43 9.26 -9.06
N ARG A 140 -13.24 8.00 -8.62
CA ARG A 140 -11.97 7.26 -8.77
C ARG A 140 -12.22 5.95 -9.49
N LEU A 141 -11.28 5.58 -10.36
CA LEU A 141 -11.29 4.30 -11.08
C LEU A 141 -10.10 3.47 -10.63
N TYR A 142 -10.36 2.25 -10.15
CA TYR A 142 -9.33 1.31 -9.75
C TYR A 142 -9.29 0.11 -10.69
N ILE A 143 -8.10 -0.45 -10.88
CA ILE A 143 -7.89 -1.75 -11.54
C ILE A 143 -7.43 -2.77 -10.50
N CYS A 144 -8.03 -3.95 -10.51
CA CYS A 144 -7.61 -5.14 -9.80
C CYS A 144 -7.02 -6.13 -10.80
N LYS A 145 -5.71 -6.38 -10.68
CA LYS A 145 -4.95 -7.17 -11.65
C LYS A 145 -3.98 -8.12 -10.97
N GLY A 146 -3.92 -9.37 -11.44
CA GLY A 146 -2.90 -10.32 -11.03
C GLY A 146 -3.40 -11.76 -11.00
N LYS A 147 -2.47 -12.71 -10.79
CA LYS A 147 -2.79 -14.14 -10.71
C LYS A 147 -2.65 -14.72 -9.30
N ARG A 148 -1.56 -14.39 -8.59
CA ARG A 148 -1.27 -14.90 -7.24
C ARG A 148 -1.57 -13.84 -6.20
N ALA A 149 -0.83 -12.72 -6.25
CA ALA A 149 -1.21 -11.50 -5.56
C ALA A 149 -1.95 -10.59 -6.54
N ILE A 150 -3.15 -10.16 -6.13
CA ILE A 150 -3.91 -9.15 -6.86
C ILE A 150 -3.42 -7.78 -6.39
N ARG A 151 -2.93 -7.00 -7.34
CA ARG A 151 -2.54 -5.60 -7.13
C ARG A 151 -3.73 -4.71 -7.43
N VAL A 152 -3.86 -3.65 -6.65
CA VAL A 152 -4.91 -2.64 -6.82
C VAL A 152 -4.24 -1.30 -7.07
N LYS A 153 -4.65 -0.61 -8.12
CA LYS A 153 -4.06 0.68 -8.50
C LYS A 153 -5.17 1.61 -8.97
N GLU A 154 -5.08 2.88 -8.59
CA GLU A 154 -5.88 3.93 -9.22
C GLU A 154 -5.38 4.19 -10.65
N VAL A 155 -6.31 4.31 -11.59
CA VAL A 155 -6.07 4.58 -13.01
C VAL A 155 -6.93 5.77 -13.44
N PRO A 156 -6.55 6.50 -14.51
CA PRO A 156 -7.36 7.60 -15.00
C PRO A 156 -8.79 7.17 -15.28
N PHE A 157 -9.77 7.99 -14.89
CA PHE A 157 -11.17 7.78 -15.24
C PHE A 157 -11.40 8.04 -16.74
N ALA A 158 -11.01 7.06 -17.55
CA ALA A 158 -11.03 7.13 -19.00
C ALA A 158 -11.29 5.74 -19.59
N ARG A 159 -11.98 5.71 -20.73
CA ARG A 159 -12.24 4.48 -21.48
C ARG A 159 -10.96 3.73 -21.85
N SER A 160 -9.88 4.45 -22.14
CA SER A 160 -8.57 3.88 -22.46
C SER A 160 -7.91 3.12 -21.31
N SER A 161 -8.38 3.31 -20.07
CA SER A 161 -7.89 2.55 -18.91
C SER A 161 -8.49 1.16 -18.82
N LEU A 162 -9.65 0.93 -19.45
CA LEU A 162 -10.39 -0.33 -19.37
C LEU A 162 -9.84 -1.39 -20.34
N ASN A 163 -9.92 -2.64 -19.95
CA ASN A 163 -9.60 -3.79 -20.80
C ASN A 163 -10.51 -4.99 -20.48
N HIS A 164 -10.39 -6.06 -21.27
CA HIS A 164 -11.21 -7.26 -21.12
C HIS A 164 -10.60 -8.30 -20.17
N ASP A 165 -9.38 -8.10 -19.69
CA ASP A 165 -8.61 -9.10 -18.95
C ASP A 165 -8.65 -8.89 -17.44
N ASP A 166 -8.88 -7.66 -16.98
CA ASP A 166 -8.78 -7.28 -15.58
C ASP A 166 -10.16 -6.86 -15.01
N VAL A 167 -10.25 -6.70 -13.69
CA VAL A 167 -11.45 -6.18 -13.00
C VAL A 167 -11.25 -4.70 -12.68
N PHE A 168 -12.30 -3.89 -12.85
CA PHE A 168 -12.26 -2.47 -12.52
C PHE A 168 -13.32 -2.11 -11.49
N ILE A 169 -13.01 -1.12 -10.64
CA ILE A 169 -13.92 -0.59 -9.63
C ILE A 169 -14.05 0.91 -9.89
N LEU A 170 -15.24 1.37 -10.24
CA LEU A 170 -15.56 2.77 -10.35
C LEU A 170 -16.28 3.22 -9.08
N ASP A 171 -15.60 4.04 -8.30
CA ASP A 171 -16.09 4.64 -7.07
C ASP A 171 -16.71 6.01 -7.38
N THR A 172 -18.03 6.13 -7.22
CA THR A 172 -18.78 7.38 -7.40
C THR A 172 -19.52 7.72 -6.10
N GLU A 173 -19.88 8.99 -5.92
CA GLU A 173 -20.45 9.51 -4.66
C GLU A 173 -21.64 8.70 -4.13
N LYS A 174 -22.46 8.15 -5.04
CA LYS A 174 -23.72 7.47 -4.68
C LYS A 174 -23.69 5.97 -4.91
N LYS A 175 -22.71 5.47 -5.67
CA LYS A 175 -22.71 4.10 -6.15
C LYS A 175 -21.32 3.63 -6.56
N ILE A 176 -21.02 2.39 -6.21
CA ILE A 176 -19.80 1.72 -6.65
C ILE A 176 -20.14 0.70 -7.73
N TYR A 177 -19.38 0.70 -8.82
CA TYR A 177 -19.55 -0.25 -9.92
C TYR A 177 -18.35 -1.19 -10.00
N GLN A 178 -18.60 -2.49 -10.06
CA GLN A 178 -17.59 -3.49 -10.38
C GLN A 178 -17.75 -3.91 -11.84
N PHE A 179 -16.75 -3.63 -12.67
CA PHE A 179 -16.69 -4.06 -14.06
C PHE A 179 -15.79 -5.28 -14.18
N ASN A 180 -16.39 -6.42 -14.54
CA ASN A 180 -15.64 -7.65 -14.74
C ASN A 180 -15.25 -7.77 -16.22
N GLY A 181 -13.94 -7.70 -16.52
CA GLY A 181 -13.42 -8.07 -17.82
C GLY A 181 -13.84 -9.50 -18.19
N ALA A 182 -14.12 -9.74 -19.47
CA ALA A 182 -14.56 -11.06 -19.96
C ALA A 182 -13.56 -12.18 -19.61
N ASN A 183 -12.26 -11.88 -19.60
CA ASN A 183 -11.18 -12.81 -19.30
C ASN A 183 -10.63 -12.68 -17.86
N SER A 184 -11.27 -11.84 -17.02
CA SER A 184 -10.86 -11.68 -15.61
C SER A 184 -11.02 -12.95 -14.80
N ASN A 185 -10.10 -13.17 -13.86
CA ASN A 185 -10.08 -14.38 -13.04
C ASN A 185 -10.88 -14.22 -11.72
N ILE A 186 -11.17 -15.37 -11.08
CA ILE A 186 -11.99 -15.41 -9.86
C ILE A 186 -11.32 -14.65 -8.70
N GLN A 187 -9.98 -14.70 -8.61
CA GLN A 187 -9.21 -14.04 -7.56
C GLN A 187 -9.29 -12.50 -7.71
N GLU A 188 -9.21 -11.97 -8.93
CA GLU A 188 -9.40 -10.54 -9.21
C GLU A 188 -10.80 -10.08 -8.81
N ARG A 189 -11.84 -10.84 -9.18
CA ARG A 189 -13.23 -10.53 -8.85
C ARG A 189 -13.48 -10.57 -7.34
N ALA A 190 -12.89 -11.55 -6.63
CA ALA A 190 -12.99 -11.65 -5.18
C ALA A 190 -12.26 -10.50 -4.49
N LYS A 191 -11.04 -10.18 -4.93
CA LYS A 191 -10.30 -9.02 -4.40
C LYS A 191 -11.07 -7.72 -4.62
N ALA A 192 -11.70 -7.55 -5.78
CA ALA A 192 -12.48 -6.35 -6.06
C ALA A 192 -13.62 -6.15 -5.05
N LEU A 193 -14.30 -7.22 -4.63
CA LEU A 193 -15.32 -7.13 -3.58
C LEU A 193 -14.74 -6.71 -2.23
N GLU A 194 -13.56 -7.21 -1.86
CA GLU A 194 -12.88 -6.76 -0.64
C GLU A 194 -12.49 -5.28 -0.71
N VAL A 195 -12.03 -4.80 -1.87
CA VAL A 195 -11.72 -3.39 -2.11
C VAL A 195 -12.98 -2.53 -2.03
N ILE A 196 -14.09 -2.97 -2.63
CA ILE A 196 -15.37 -2.25 -2.56
C ILE A 196 -15.82 -2.10 -1.11
N GLN A 197 -15.69 -3.13 -0.28
CA GLN A 197 -16.01 -3.01 1.14
C GLN A 197 -15.12 -1.98 1.84
N HIS A 198 -13.81 -1.97 1.55
CA HIS A 198 -12.91 -0.96 2.09
C HIS A 198 -13.27 0.47 1.65
N LEU A 199 -13.63 0.66 0.38
CA LEU A 199 -14.08 1.97 -0.13
C LEU A 199 -15.36 2.43 0.56
N LYS A 200 -16.32 1.52 0.78
CA LYS A 200 -17.54 1.82 1.54
C LYS A 200 -17.23 2.35 2.93
N ASP A 201 -16.40 1.62 3.68
CA ASP A 201 -16.07 1.97 5.06
C ASP A 201 -15.29 3.30 5.11
N LYS A 202 -14.47 3.58 4.09
CA LYS A 202 -13.58 4.75 4.06
C LYS A 202 -14.24 6.02 3.53
N TYR A 203 -15.06 5.93 2.49
CA TYR A 203 -15.57 7.08 1.74
C TYR A 203 -17.11 7.20 1.74
N HIS A 204 -17.82 6.17 2.19
CA HIS A 204 -19.29 6.11 2.12
C HIS A 204 -19.95 5.73 3.45
N GLU A 205 -19.26 5.92 4.57
CA GLU A 205 -19.79 5.62 5.92
C GLU A 205 -20.33 4.18 6.07
N GLY A 206 -19.80 3.24 5.29
CA GLY A 206 -20.23 1.84 5.24
C GLY A 206 -21.48 1.57 4.39
N VAL A 207 -22.15 2.60 3.84
CA VAL A 207 -23.41 2.48 3.10
C VAL A 207 -23.25 3.05 1.69
N CYS A 208 -23.17 2.16 0.70
CA CYS A 208 -23.20 2.55 -0.72
C CYS A 208 -23.77 1.42 -1.58
N ASP A 209 -24.56 1.79 -2.59
CA ASP A 209 -25.08 0.84 -3.57
C ASP A 209 -23.94 0.24 -4.39
N VAL A 210 -24.03 -1.05 -4.70
CA VAL A 210 -23.05 -1.75 -5.54
C VAL A 210 -23.74 -2.38 -6.74
N ALA A 211 -23.22 -2.12 -7.93
CA ALA A 211 -23.63 -2.83 -9.14
C ALA A 211 -22.45 -3.60 -9.74
N ILE A 212 -22.62 -4.91 -9.89
CA ILE A 212 -21.71 -5.75 -10.65
C ILE A 212 -22.20 -5.77 -12.09
N VAL A 213 -21.36 -5.34 -13.02
CA VAL A 213 -21.71 -5.28 -14.44
C VAL A 213 -20.88 -6.32 -15.21
N GLY A 214 -21.59 -7.27 -15.81
CA GLY A 214 -21.02 -8.29 -16.70
C GLY A 214 -20.92 -7.76 -18.12
N GLU A 215 -19.78 -8.06 -18.77
CA GLU A 215 -19.42 -7.71 -20.14
C GLU A 215 -19.34 -6.20 -20.45
N MET A 216 -18.10 -5.73 -20.69
CA MET A 216 -17.75 -4.34 -21.05
C MET A 216 -18.56 -3.75 -22.24
N ALA A 217 -19.16 -4.59 -23.08
CA ALA A 217 -19.88 -4.18 -24.28
C ALA A 217 -21.10 -3.27 -24.00
N ASN A 218 -21.77 -3.41 -22.85
CA ASN A 218 -22.96 -2.61 -22.52
C ASN A 218 -22.70 -1.44 -21.57
N ILE A 219 -21.48 -1.30 -21.04
CA ILE A 219 -21.10 -0.24 -20.09
C ILE A 219 -20.69 1.04 -20.82
N LEU A 220 -19.98 0.89 -21.94
CA LEU A 220 -19.35 1.97 -22.70
C LEU A 220 -20.32 2.94 -23.39
N THR A 221 -21.61 2.60 -23.43
CA THR A 221 -22.66 3.42 -24.05
C THR A 221 -23.53 4.12 -23.01
N LYS A 222 -23.42 3.73 -21.72
CA LYS A 222 -24.38 4.13 -20.68
C LYS A 222 -23.77 4.95 -19.55
N TYR A 223 -22.46 4.83 -19.31
CA TYR A 223 -21.81 5.41 -18.12
C TYR A 223 -20.52 6.21 -18.38
N LEU A 224 -20.01 6.22 -19.61
CA LEU A 224 -18.87 7.01 -20.10
C LEU A 224 -19.27 7.70 -21.39
#